data_AF-A0A521A2D6-F1
#
_entry.id   AF-A0A521A2D6-F1
#
_cell.length_a   1.000
_cell.length_b   1.000
_cell.length_c   1.000
_cell.angle_alpha   90.00
_cell.angle_beta   90.00
_cell.angle_gamma   90.00
#
_symmetry.space_group_name_H-M   'P 1'
#
loop_
_entity.id
_entity.type
_entity.pdbx_description
1 polymer ?
#
loop_
_entity_poly.entity_id
_entity_poly.type
_entity_poly.pdbx_seq_one_letter_code
_entity_poly.pdbx_strand_id
1 'polypeptide(L)'
;QSYSKIIELASEAMATSGTYRKFKVDDNGNRYAHIINTTTGYPSQTNVLSVSVIAPNCTLADGYATAFQAMGIDAVKTFLNDHPELKVYFIYEDELELKTLGLNGFPEN
;
A
#
# COMPACT_ATOMS: atom_id res chain seq x y z
N GLN A 1 -11.22 12.45 5.32
CA GLN A 1 -12.11 11.34 5.68
C GLN A 1 -11.30 10.27 6.38
N SER A 2 -11.83 9.65 7.44
CA SER A 2 -11.23 8.46 8.07
C SER A 2 -11.79 7.22 7.39
N TYR A 3 -10.92 6.37 6.82
CA TYR A 3 -11.29 5.07 6.28
C TYR A 3 -11.06 4.00 7.35
N SER A 4 -12.11 3.30 7.77
CA SER A 4 -12.04 2.27 8.81
C SER A 4 -12.90 1.08 8.41
N LYS A 5 -12.31 -0.12 8.47
CA LYS A 5 -12.96 -1.39 8.10
C LYS A 5 -12.55 -2.47 9.10
N ILE A 6 -13.50 -3.35 9.43
CA ILE A 6 -13.28 -4.47 10.35
C ILE A 6 -13.20 -5.73 9.50
N ILE A 7 -12.14 -6.52 9.70
CA ILE A 7 -11.90 -7.76 8.98
C ILE A 7 -11.74 -8.87 10.00
N GLU A 8 -12.50 -9.96 9.83
CA GLU A 8 -12.30 -11.19 10.60
C GLU A 8 -11.19 -12.03 9.97
N LEU A 9 -10.22 -12.45 10.77
CA LEU A 9 -9.12 -13.31 10.35
C LEU A 9 -9.24 -14.66 11.07
N ALA A 10 -9.15 -15.75 10.32
CA ALA A 10 -9.18 -17.10 10.85
C ALA A 10 -7.90 -17.85 10.45
N SER A 11 -6.99 -18.07 11.41
CA SER A 11 -5.68 -18.72 11.18
C SER A 11 -4.80 -18.03 10.12
N GLU A 12 -4.97 -16.72 9.94
CA GLU A 12 -4.16 -15.85 9.08
C GLU A 12 -3.66 -14.66 9.90
N ALA A 13 -2.64 -13.96 9.41
CA ALA A 13 -2.12 -12.74 10.00
C ALA A 13 -2.17 -11.59 9.00
N MET A 14 -2.32 -10.37 9.51
CA MET A 14 -2.36 -9.16 8.71
C MET A 14 -1.31 -8.16 9.21
N ALA A 15 -0.61 -7.53 8.28
CA ALA A 15 0.30 -6.43 8.56
C ALA A 15 0.09 -5.29 7.57
N THR A 16 0.40 -4.07 8.00
CA THR A 16 0.22 -2.86 7.19
C THR A 16 1.52 -2.07 7.17
N SER A 17 2.03 -1.79 5.98
CA SER A 17 3.11 -0.84 5.75
C SER A 17 2.53 0.42 5.11
N GLY A 18 2.87 1.59 5.60
CA GLY A 18 2.33 2.83 5.04
C GLY A 18 3.15 4.05 5.37
N THR A 19 3.19 4.98 4.43
CA THR A 19 3.82 6.31 4.53
C THR A 19 2.80 7.41 4.82
N TYR A 20 1.54 7.04 5.07
CA TYR A 20 0.35 7.88 5.30
C TYR A 20 0.56 9.13 6.20
N ARG A 21 1.55 9.13 7.10
CA ARG A 21 1.77 10.18 8.11
C ARG A 21 3.03 11.05 7.93
N LYS A 22 3.79 10.91 6.84
CA LYS A 22 4.94 11.79 6.58
C LYS A 22 4.81 12.44 5.20
N PHE A 23 4.13 13.57 5.16
CA PHE A 23 4.17 14.51 4.04
C PHE A 23 4.44 15.91 4.60
N LYS A 24 5.29 16.67 3.92
CA LYS A 24 5.47 18.11 4.17
C LYS A 24 4.67 18.86 3.11
N VAL A 25 3.95 19.89 3.55
CA VAL A 25 3.22 20.84 2.71
C VAL A 25 4.12 22.07 2.54
N ASP A 26 4.33 22.54 1.31
CA ASP A 26 5.02 23.82 1.08
C ASP A 26 4.11 25.03 1.39
N ASP A 27 4.68 26.23 1.39
CA ASP A 27 3.94 27.49 1.64
C ASP A 27 2.87 27.81 0.56
N ASN A 28 2.84 27.05 -0.54
CA ASN A 28 1.88 27.16 -1.65
C ASN A 28 0.79 26.07 -1.62
N GLY A 29 0.76 25.21 -0.60
CA GLY A 29 -0.24 24.14 -0.44
C GLY A 29 0.06 22.84 -1.17
N ASN A 30 1.25 22.68 -1.76
CA ASN A 30 1.61 21.47 -2.50
C ASN A 30 2.13 20.39 -1.54
N ARG A 31 1.62 19.16 -1.68
CA ARG A 31 2.03 17.98 -0.90
C ARG A 31 3.22 17.30 -1.58
N TYR A 32 4.37 17.24 -0.91
CA TYR A 32 5.54 16.50 -1.41
C TYR A 32 5.76 15.24 -0.56
N ALA A 33 5.81 14.08 -1.22
CA ALA A 33 6.20 12.81 -0.59
C ALA A 33 7.73 12.70 -0.44
N HIS A 34 8.19 12.03 0.61
CA HIS A 34 9.56 12.05 1.14
C HIS A 34 10.63 11.25 0.37
N ILE A 35 10.40 10.81 -0.85
CA ILE A 35 11.39 10.05 -1.64
C ILE A 35 11.60 10.85 -2.91
N ILE A 36 12.85 11.07 -3.36
CA ILE A 36 13.20 11.79 -4.60
C ILE A 36 13.59 10.77 -5.67
N ASN A 37 12.96 10.82 -6.83
CA ASN A 37 13.32 10.11 -8.05
C ASN A 37 14.63 10.69 -8.58
N THR A 38 15.69 9.88 -8.53
CA THR A 38 17.05 10.27 -8.93
C THR A 38 17.23 10.45 -10.44
N THR A 39 16.24 10.07 -11.25
CA THR A 39 16.24 10.22 -12.71
C THR A 39 15.66 11.58 -13.14
N THR A 40 14.69 12.10 -12.37
CA THR A 40 13.97 13.33 -12.71
C THR A 40 14.26 14.50 -11.77
N GLY A 41 14.84 14.25 -10.59
CA GLY A 41 15.11 15.27 -9.57
C GLY A 41 13.87 15.70 -8.77
N TYR A 42 12.73 15.04 -8.97
CA TYR A 42 11.45 15.29 -8.30
C TYR A 42 11.13 14.19 -7.30
N PRO A 43 10.20 14.38 -6.35
CA PRO A 43 9.75 13.29 -5.49
C PRO A 43 9.38 12.02 -6.30
N SER A 44 9.93 10.87 -5.94
CA SER A 44 9.48 9.54 -6.35
C SER A 44 8.00 9.41 -6.07
N GLN A 45 7.24 9.53 -7.15
CA GLN A 45 5.80 9.32 -7.20
C GLN A 45 5.52 7.83 -6.97
N THR A 46 5.60 7.37 -5.72
CA THR A 46 4.72 6.28 -5.32
C THR A 46 3.47 6.93 -4.80
N ASN A 47 2.38 6.71 -5.52
CA ASN A 47 1.07 7.08 -5.06
C ASN A 47 0.56 6.17 -3.95
N VAL A 48 1.24 5.07 -3.64
CA VAL A 48 0.85 4.12 -2.60
C VAL A 48 1.08 4.74 -1.22
N LEU A 49 -0.02 5.06 -0.54
CA LEU A 49 -0.04 5.64 0.80
C LEU A 49 0.06 4.55 1.88
N SER A 50 -0.51 3.38 1.60
CA SER A 50 -0.51 2.23 2.50
C SER A 50 -0.75 0.93 1.72
N VAL A 51 -0.13 -0.15 2.20
CA VAL A 51 -0.37 -1.52 1.78
C VAL A 51 -0.66 -2.36 3.00
N SER A 52 -1.78 -3.08 2.97
CA SER A 52 -2.09 -4.11 3.96
C SER A 52 -2.03 -5.48 3.30
N VAL A 53 -1.40 -6.45 3.95
CA VAL A 53 -1.26 -7.81 3.43
C VAL A 53 -1.78 -8.79 4.46
N ILE A 54 -2.60 -9.73 4.02
CA ILE A 54 -3.01 -10.91 4.77
C ILE A 54 -2.20 -12.10 4.23
N ALA A 55 -1.58 -12.85 5.13
CA ALA A 55 -0.75 -14.01 4.83
C ALA A 55 -0.90 -15.09 5.91
N PRO A 56 -0.39 -16.33 5.70
CA PRO A 56 -0.51 -17.42 6.68
C PRO A 56 0.14 -17.15 8.05
N ASN A 57 1.12 -16.24 8.12
CA ASN A 57 1.77 -15.87 9.37
C ASN A 57 2.23 -14.41 9.37
N CYS A 58 2.49 -13.89 10.57
CA CYS A 58 2.80 -12.47 10.79
C CYS A 58 4.12 -12.04 10.12
N THR A 59 5.13 -12.90 10.11
CA THR A 59 6.44 -12.60 9.49
C THR A 59 6.30 -12.42 7.98
N LEU A 60 5.53 -13.27 7.31
CA LEU A 60 5.25 -13.12 5.89
C LEU A 60 4.40 -11.88 5.63
N ALA A 61 3.35 -11.65 6.41
CA ALA A 61 2.49 -10.47 6.24
C ALA A 61 3.32 -9.17 6.33
N ASP A 62 4.18 -9.03 7.34
CA ASP A 62 4.99 -7.84 7.55
C ASP A 62 6.08 -7.66 6.48
N GLY A 63 6.77 -8.75 6.14
CA GLY A 63 7.78 -8.76 5.08
C GLY A 63 7.20 -8.36 3.73
N TYR A 64 6.05 -8.95 3.35
CA TYR A 64 5.38 -8.64 2.11
C TYR A 64 4.75 -7.25 2.11
N ALA A 65 4.16 -6.77 3.22
CA ALA A 65 3.62 -5.42 3.29
C ALA A 65 4.72 -4.38 3.00
N THR A 66 5.92 -4.58 3.56
CA THR A 66 7.09 -3.72 3.30
C THR A 66 7.59 -3.85 1.86
N ALA A 67 7.70 -5.07 1.33
CA ALA A 67 8.14 -5.30 -0.03
C ALA A 67 7.18 -4.68 -1.06
N PHE A 68 5.87 -4.89 -0.89
CA PHE A 68 4.83 -4.40 -1.80
C PHE A 68 4.69 -2.88 -1.77
N GLN A 69 4.92 -2.25 -0.61
CA GLN A 69 5.01 -0.80 -0.49
C GLN A 69 6.17 -0.23 -1.34
N ALA A 70 7.26 -0.98 -1.53
CA ALA A 70 8.39 -0.58 -2.37
C ALA A 70 8.22 -0.96 -3.86
N MET A 71 7.58 -2.09 -4.15
CA MET A 71 7.41 -2.60 -5.53
C MET A 71 6.40 -1.81 -6.37
N GLY A 72 5.37 -1.25 -5.73
CA GLY A 72 4.28 -0.57 -6.42
C GLY A 72 3.21 -1.52 -6.98
N ILE A 73 2.04 -0.97 -7.32
CA ILE A 73 0.81 -1.73 -7.58
C ILE A 73 0.96 -2.72 -8.74
N ASP A 74 1.54 -2.32 -9.87
CA ASP A 74 1.57 -3.15 -11.08
C ASP A 74 2.55 -4.33 -10.97
N ALA A 75 3.70 -4.12 -10.33
CA ALA A 75 4.62 -5.20 -10.03
C ALA A 75 3.98 -6.20 -9.06
N VAL A 76 3.23 -5.72 -8.07
CA VAL A 76 2.52 -6.59 -7.11
C VAL A 76 1.41 -7.38 -7.79
N LYS A 77 0.61 -6.78 -8.69
CA LYS A 77 -0.38 -7.53 -9.49
C LYS A 77 0.25 -8.71 -10.22
N THR A 78 1.44 -8.50 -10.81
CA THR A 78 2.16 -9.56 -11.53
C THR A 78 2.65 -10.64 -10.57
N PHE A 79 3.25 -10.23 -9.44
CA PHE A 79 3.73 -11.14 -8.40
C PHE A 79 2.61 -12.02 -7.82
N LEU A 80 1.44 -11.44 -7.58
CA LEU A 80 0.29 -12.12 -6.99
C LEU A 80 -0.30 -13.22 -7.87
N ASN A 81 0.01 -13.26 -9.17
CA ASN A 81 -0.42 -14.35 -10.05
C ASN A 81 0.16 -15.70 -9.63
N ASP A 82 1.38 -15.71 -9.08
CA ASP A 82 2.05 -16.93 -8.62
C ASP A 82 1.85 -17.17 -7.11
N HIS A 83 1.20 -16.23 -6.41
CA HIS A 83 1.04 -16.21 -4.95
C HIS A 83 -0.44 -16.04 -4.52
N PRO A 84 -1.32 -17.01 -4.81
CA PRO A 84 -2.73 -16.93 -4.47
C PRO A 84 -3.02 -16.90 -2.96
N GLU A 85 -2.04 -17.31 -2.13
CA GLU A 85 -2.12 -17.28 -0.67
C GLU A 85 -2.03 -15.88 -0.06
N LEU A 86 -1.57 -14.89 -0.83
CA LEU A 86 -1.41 -13.51 -0.38
C LEU A 86 -2.59 -12.67 -0.81
N LYS A 87 -3.26 -12.04 0.15
CA LYS A 87 -4.33 -11.07 -0.13
C LYS A 87 -3.81 -9.68 0.18
N VAL A 88 -3.98 -8.73 -0.74
CA VAL A 88 -3.36 -7.41 -0.62
C VAL A 88 -4.40 -6.31 -0.79
N TYR A 89 -4.28 -5.27 0.02
CA TYR A 89 -5.11 -4.08 -0.04
C TYR A 89 -4.25 -2.84 -0.12
N PHE A 90 -4.40 -2.10 -1.21
CA PHE A 90 -3.73 -0.82 -1.43
C PHE A 90 -4.65 0.34 -1.10
N ILE A 91 -4.06 1.37 -0.49
CA ILE A 91 -4.61 2.72 -0.43
C ILE A 91 -3.61 3.61 -1.15
N TYR A 92 -4.05 4.32 -2.17
CA TYR A 92 -3.18 5.14 -3.02
C TYR A 92 -3.90 6.41 -3.48
N GLU A 93 -3.14 7.42 -3.90
CA GLU A 93 -3.67 8.68 -4.44
C GLU A 93 -3.62 8.69 -5.97
N ASP A 94 -4.72 9.02 -6.63
CA ASP A 94 -4.78 9.13 -8.08
C ASP A 94 -5.57 10.39 -8.45
N GLU A 95 -4.96 11.28 -9.24
CA GLU A 95 -5.53 12.60 -9.59
C GLU A 95 -6.04 13.41 -8.37
N LEU A 96 -5.33 13.36 -7.23
CA LEU A 96 -5.71 13.99 -5.94
C LEU A 96 -6.91 13.35 -5.24
N GLU A 97 -7.40 12.22 -5.74
CA GLU A 97 -8.43 11.40 -5.09
C GLU A 97 -7.81 10.19 -4.40
N LEU A 98 -8.30 9.88 -3.20
CA LEU A 98 -7.89 8.68 -2.48
C LEU A 98 -8.64 7.48 -3.06
N LYS A 99 -7.90 6.52 -3.62
CA LYS A 99 -8.41 5.28 -4.17
C LYS A 99 -7.95 4.08 -3.34
N THR A 100 -8.71 3.01 -3.42
CA THR A 100 -8.38 1.74 -2.80
C THR A 100 -8.45 0.60 -3.81
N LEU A 101 -7.70 -0.46 -3.56
CA LEU A 101 -7.64 -1.62 -4.46
C LEU A 101 -7.38 -2.88 -3.65
N GLY A 102 -8.36 -3.78 -3.60
CA GLY A 102 -8.21 -5.16 -3.13
C GLY A 102 -7.72 -6.08 -4.25
N LEU A 103 -6.76 -6.95 -3.95
CA LEU A 103 -6.21 -7.97 -4.85
C LEU A 103 -6.29 -9.35 -4.18
N ASN A 104 -6.34 -10.40 -5.00
CA ASN A 104 -6.41 -11.81 -4.57
C ASN A 104 -7.53 -12.10 -3.56
N GLY A 105 -8.71 -11.48 -3.75
CA GLY A 105 -9.87 -11.73 -2.90
C GLY A 105 -9.72 -11.18 -1.48
N PHE A 106 -8.97 -10.09 -1.33
CA PHE A 106 -8.92 -9.36 -0.05
C PHE A 106 -10.34 -9.06 0.45
N PRO A 107 -10.66 -9.36 1.72
CA PRO A 107 -12.02 -9.24 2.23
C PRO A 107 -12.50 -7.79 2.23
N GLU A 108 -13.63 -7.56 1.56
CA GLU A 108 -14.23 -6.23 1.39
C GLU A 108 -15.59 -6.05 2.09
N ASN A 109 -15.97 -6.91 3.02
CA ASN A 109 -17.17 -6.72 3.83
C ASN A 109 -16.86 -6.09 5.19
#